data_AF-A0AAD9TRM8-F1
#
_entry.id   AF-A0AAD9TRM8-F1
#
_cell.length_a   1.000
_cell.length_b   1.000
_cell.length_c   1.000
_cell.angle_alpha   90.00
_cell.angle_beta   90.00
_cell.angle_gamma   90.00
#
_symmetry.space_group_name_H-M   'P 1'
#
loop_
_entity.id
_entity.type
_entity.pdbx_description
1 polymer ?
#
loop_
_entity_poly.entity_id
_entity_poly.type
_entity_poly.pdbx_seq_one_letter_code
_entity_poly.pdbx_strand_id
1 'polypeptide(L)'
;MLGPCSVWFSRIEFCLITGLKFGAISNTDLYEDVSNGIHHRCFGGRGAVTFAELKARIQQGQSQEQFDAVKLCLMYMVNCVLIRAEERKYVPIWQLRLVDDLDTFNAFPWGSHVYKYSIFGSKT
;
A
#
# COMPACT_ATOMS: atom_id res chain seq x y z
N MET A 1 9.24 -8.02 39.05
CA MET A 1 7.96 -7.35 38.80
C MET A 1 8.26 -6.03 38.10
N LEU A 2 8.13 -5.98 36.77
CA LEU A 2 8.07 -4.71 36.05
C LEU A 2 6.62 -4.24 36.17
N GLY A 3 6.40 -2.98 36.59
CA GLY A 3 5.06 -2.42 36.80
C GLY A 3 4.20 -2.40 35.52
N PRO A 4 2.91 -2.02 35.59
CA PRO A 4 2.05 -1.95 34.42
C PRO A 4 2.44 -0.72 33.59
N CYS A 5 3.53 -0.83 32.83
CA CYS A 5 3.85 0.15 31.79
C CYS A 5 2.80 -0.01 30.70
N SER A 6 1.75 0.81 30.75
CA SER A 6 0.80 0.94 29.66
C SER A 6 1.54 1.51 28.46
N VAL A 7 1.80 0.65 27.47
CA VAL A 7 2.34 1.11 26.18
C VAL A 7 1.16 1.71 25.41
N TRP A 8 1.17 3.02 25.27
CA TRP A 8 0.22 3.72 24.40
C TRP A 8 0.70 3.53 22.96
N PHE A 9 -0.13 2.94 22.10
CA PHE A 9 0.15 2.83 20.68
C PHE A 9 -0.67 3.89 19.92
N SER A 10 -0.43 5.15 20.24
CA SER A 10 -1.07 6.28 19.57
C SER A 10 -0.46 6.50 18.18
N ARG A 11 -0.99 7.50 17.45
CA ARG A 11 -0.43 7.92 16.16
C ARG A 11 1.01 8.40 16.29
N ILE A 12 1.38 8.96 17.44
CA ILE A 12 2.73 9.47 17.70
C ILE A 12 3.71 8.30 17.75
N GLU A 13 3.47 7.28 18.58
CA GLU A 13 4.35 6.11 18.66
C GLU A 13 4.40 5.36 17.32
N PHE A 14 3.26 5.22 16.64
CA PHE A 14 3.24 4.61 15.31
C PHE A 14 4.13 5.37 14.31
N CYS A 15 4.03 6.70 14.27
CA CYS A 15 4.86 7.54 13.39
C CYS A 15 6.35 7.43 13.75
N LEU A 16 6.69 7.41 15.04
CA LEU A 16 8.07 7.28 15.51
C LEU A 16 8.69 5.92 15.13
N ILE A 17 7.90 4.84 15.21
CA ILE A 17 8.38 3.48 14.92
C ILE A 17 8.49 3.25 13.41
N THR A 18 7.51 3.70 12.63
CA THR A 18 7.41 3.37 11.20
C THR A 18 8.01 4.43 10.30
N GLY A 19 8.19 5.66 10.79
CA GLY A 19 8.57 6.82 9.98
C GLY A 19 7.49 7.27 8.97
N LEU A 20 6.30 6.67 8.98
CA LEU A 20 5.25 6.96 8.01
C LEU A 20 4.53 8.27 8.34
N LYS A 21 4.36 9.12 7.32
CA LYS A 21 3.71 10.42 7.44
C LYS A 21 2.23 10.28 7.75
N PHE A 22 1.76 11.05 8.72
CA PHE A 22 0.33 11.29 8.94
C PHE A 22 -0.11 12.58 8.23
N GLY A 23 -1.37 12.61 7.83
CA GLY A 23 -1.98 13.74 7.13
C GLY A 23 -3.43 13.44 6.74
N ALA A 24 -4.09 14.43 6.13
CA ALA A 24 -5.41 14.26 5.55
C ALA A 24 -5.31 13.38 4.30
N ILE A 25 -6.09 12.29 4.26
CA ILE A 25 -6.19 11.45 3.06
C ILE A 25 -7.11 12.19 2.09
N SER A 26 -6.55 12.64 0.96
CA SER A 26 -7.31 13.20 -0.15
C SER A 26 -8.29 12.16 -0.71
N ASN A 27 -9.32 12.62 -1.43
CA ASN A 27 -10.22 11.70 -2.11
C ASN A 27 -9.44 10.78 -3.06
N THR A 28 -9.44 9.47 -2.79
CA THR A 28 -8.69 8.48 -3.56
C THR A 28 -9.26 8.25 -4.96
N ASP A 29 -10.50 8.68 -5.21
CA ASP A 29 -11.14 8.62 -6.51
C ASP A 29 -10.55 9.62 -7.51
N LEU A 30 -9.74 10.58 -7.02
CA LEU A 30 -9.04 11.57 -7.86
C LEU A 30 -7.80 11.01 -8.54
N TYR A 31 -7.34 9.80 -8.18
CA TYR A 31 -6.21 9.18 -8.87
C TYR A 31 -6.67 8.70 -10.26
N GLU A 32 -6.16 9.38 -11.27
CA GLU A 32 -6.52 9.18 -12.67
C GLU A 32 -6.07 7.80 -13.18
N ASP A 33 -6.89 7.23 -14.07
CA ASP A 33 -6.51 6.03 -14.81
C ASP A 33 -5.62 6.43 -15.99
N VAL A 34 -4.33 6.18 -15.86
CA VAL A 34 -3.38 6.46 -16.94
C VAL A 34 -3.45 5.30 -17.94
N SER A 35 -3.75 5.58 -19.21
CA SER A 35 -3.95 4.56 -20.26
C SER A 35 -2.74 3.64 -20.48
N ASN A 36 -1.55 4.10 -20.09
CA ASN A 36 -0.33 3.31 -20.02
C ASN A 36 0.23 3.32 -18.59
N GLY A 37 -0.62 3.13 -17.57
CA GLY A 37 -0.19 2.98 -16.18
C GLY A 37 0.26 1.56 -15.85
N ILE A 38 0.82 1.35 -14.67
CA ILE A 38 1.25 0.02 -14.20
C ILE A 38 0.10 -0.99 -14.21
N HIS A 39 -1.13 -0.53 -13.94
CA HIS A 39 -2.32 -1.37 -13.99
C HIS A 39 -2.56 -1.96 -15.39
N HIS A 40 -2.37 -1.15 -16.44
CA HIS A 40 -2.52 -1.57 -17.83
C HIS A 40 -1.36 -2.45 -18.27
N ARG A 41 -0.12 -2.03 -17.99
CA ARG A 41 1.10 -2.75 -18.40
C ARG A 41 1.29 -4.09 -17.72
N CYS A 42 1.13 -4.13 -16.40
CA CYS A 42 1.43 -5.32 -15.61
C CYS A 42 0.24 -6.28 -15.50
N PHE A 43 -1.00 -5.78 -15.64
CA PHE A 43 -2.21 -6.59 -15.41
C PHE A 43 -3.23 -6.56 -16.56
N GLY A 44 -2.93 -5.86 -17.65
CA GLY A 44 -3.80 -5.78 -18.84
C GLY A 44 -5.05 -4.93 -18.62
N GLY A 45 -5.03 -4.02 -17.64
CA GLY A 45 -6.17 -3.13 -17.36
C GLY A 45 -7.37 -3.83 -16.73
N ARG A 46 -7.21 -5.06 -16.25
CA ARG A 46 -8.29 -5.86 -15.64
C ARG A 46 -8.78 -5.25 -14.34
N GLY A 47 -10.10 -5.12 -14.17
CA GLY A 47 -10.69 -4.30 -13.09
C GLY A 47 -10.29 -4.63 -11.64
N ALA A 48 -9.94 -5.87 -11.30
CA ALA A 48 -9.51 -6.23 -9.96
C ALA A 48 -8.25 -7.10 -10.00
N VAL A 49 -7.26 -6.72 -9.20
CA VAL A 49 -5.99 -7.44 -9.04
C VAL A 49 -5.91 -7.96 -7.62
N THR A 50 -5.76 -9.27 -7.45
CA THR A 50 -5.54 -9.89 -6.13
C THR A 50 -4.11 -9.71 -5.66
N PHE A 51 -3.89 -9.78 -4.35
CA PHE A 51 -2.55 -9.77 -3.78
C PHE A 51 -1.70 -10.98 -4.27
N ALA A 52 -2.33 -12.14 -4.48
CA ALA A 52 -1.70 -13.30 -5.10
C ALA A 52 -1.18 -13.01 -6.53
N GLU A 53 -1.99 -12.34 -7.37
CA GLU A 53 -1.59 -11.96 -8.72
C GLU A 53 -0.47 -10.92 -8.72
N LEU A 54 -0.50 -9.95 -7.81
CA LEU A 54 0.60 -9.00 -7.62
C LEU A 54 1.91 -9.72 -7.28
N LYS A 55 1.88 -10.65 -6.32
CA LYS A 55 3.04 -11.45 -5.91
C LYS A 55 3.56 -12.31 -7.06
N ALA A 56 2.67 -12.98 -7.79
CA ALA A 56 3.04 -13.78 -8.96
C ALA A 56 3.69 -12.91 -10.05
N ARG A 57 3.19 -11.70 -10.26
CA ARG A 57 3.76 -10.77 -11.25
C ARG A 57 5.18 -10.35 -10.91
N ILE A 58 5.46 -10.08 -9.63
CA ILE A 58 6.81 -9.78 -9.14
C ILE A 58 7.74 -10.99 -9.36
N GLN A 59 7.29 -12.20 -9.05
CA GLN A 59 8.09 -13.43 -9.20
C GLN A 59 8.40 -13.78 -10.66
N GLN A 60 7.52 -13.42 -11.60
CA GLN A 60 7.78 -13.58 -13.03
C GLN A 60 8.94 -12.69 -13.52
N GLY A 61 9.30 -11.63 -12.80
CA GLY A 61 10.43 -10.76 -13.12
C GLY A 61 10.26 -9.96 -14.43
N GLN A 62 9.08 -9.98 -15.04
CA GLN A 62 8.80 -9.30 -16.30
C GLN A 62 8.28 -7.89 -16.02
N SER A 63 9.18 -6.92 -16.11
CA SER A 63 8.86 -5.49 -16.14
C SER A 63 8.86 -5.01 -17.58
N GLN A 64 7.87 -4.19 -17.96
CA GLN A 64 7.83 -3.59 -19.30
C GLN A 64 8.62 -2.28 -19.32
N GLU A 65 8.62 -1.55 -18.21
CA GLU A 65 9.41 -0.33 -18.01
C GLU A 65 10.38 -0.44 -16.83
N GLN A 66 11.42 0.41 -16.86
CA GLN A 66 12.53 0.45 -15.89
C GLN A 66 12.08 0.47 -14.42
N PHE A 67 10.94 1.11 -14.12
CA PHE A 67 10.45 1.29 -12.76
C PHE A 67 9.27 0.40 -12.39
N ASP A 68 8.76 -0.44 -13.29
CA ASP A 68 7.60 -1.29 -13.00
C ASP A 68 7.88 -2.24 -11.84
N ALA A 69 9.06 -2.87 -11.83
CA ALA A 69 9.45 -3.76 -10.75
C ALA A 69 9.48 -3.03 -9.39
N VAL A 70 9.98 -1.78 -9.36
CA VAL A 70 10.02 -0.96 -8.15
C VAL A 70 8.61 -0.64 -7.68
N LYS A 71 7.74 -0.17 -8.57
CA LYS A 71 6.34 0.16 -8.26
C LYS A 71 5.57 -1.07 -7.75
N LEU A 72 5.72 -2.23 -8.40
CA LEU A 72 5.11 -3.48 -7.94
C LEU A 72 5.62 -3.88 -6.55
N CYS A 73 6.93 -3.78 -6.31
CA CYS A 73 7.51 -4.04 -4.99
C CYS A 73 7.00 -3.08 -3.92
N LEU A 74 6.82 -1.78 -4.23
CA LEU A 74 6.22 -0.82 -3.32
C LEU A 74 4.77 -1.21 -2.96
N MET A 75 3.97 -1.62 -3.94
CA MET A 75 2.61 -2.13 -3.71
C MET A 75 2.61 -3.38 -2.84
N TYR A 76 3.56 -4.27 -3.08
CA TYR A 76 3.73 -5.46 -2.27
C TYR A 76 4.10 -5.11 -0.83
N MET A 77 5.03 -4.20 -0.61
CA MET A 77 5.41 -3.74 0.73
C MET A 77 4.23 -3.11 1.48
N VAL A 78 3.47 -2.23 0.82
CA VAL A 78 2.27 -1.62 1.41
C VAL A 78 1.25 -2.69 1.82
N ASN A 79 0.93 -3.62 0.93
CA ASN A 79 -0.13 -4.59 1.20
C ASN A 79 0.33 -5.74 2.12
N CYS A 80 1.56 -6.22 2.00
CA CYS A 80 2.11 -7.31 2.79
C CYS A 80 2.53 -6.87 4.20
N VAL A 81 3.34 -5.82 4.26
CA VAL A 81 4.05 -5.43 5.50
C VAL A 81 3.16 -4.52 6.34
N LEU A 82 2.49 -3.56 5.70
CA LEU A 82 1.77 -2.52 6.42
C LEU A 82 0.32 -2.91 6.71
N ILE A 83 -0.38 -3.47 5.72
CA ILE A 83 -1.82 -3.78 5.84
C ILE A 83 -2.06 -5.23 6.30
N ARG A 84 -1.06 -6.13 6.15
CA ARG A 84 -1.20 -7.58 6.32
C ARG A 84 -2.36 -8.15 5.47
N ALA A 85 -2.38 -7.77 4.20
CA ALA A 85 -3.38 -8.26 3.26
C ALA A 85 -3.30 -9.79 3.10
N GLU A 86 -4.45 -10.45 3.15
CA GLU A 86 -4.57 -11.86 2.79
C GLU A 86 -4.45 -12.02 1.26
N GLU A 87 -3.90 -13.15 0.79
CA GLU A 87 -3.64 -13.37 -0.63
C GLU A 87 -4.88 -13.27 -1.54
N ARG A 88 -6.07 -13.53 -0.99
CA ARG A 88 -7.35 -13.44 -1.70
C ARG A 88 -7.92 -12.02 -1.75
N LYS A 89 -7.39 -11.08 -0.95
CA LYS A 89 -7.87 -9.69 -0.95
C LYS A 89 -7.37 -8.96 -2.19
N TYR A 90 -8.24 -8.11 -2.72
CA TYR A 90 -7.92 -7.25 -3.84
C TYR A 90 -7.02 -6.09 -3.39
N VAL A 91 -6.03 -5.79 -4.21
CA VAL A 91 -5.27 -4.54 -4.12
C VAL A 91 -6.20 -3.43 -4.60
N PRO A 92 -6.48 -2.41 -3.79
CA PRO A 92 -7.33 -1.31 -4.21
C PRO A 92 -6.76 -0.62 -5.47
N ILE A 93 -7.60 -0.44 -6.49
CA ILE A 93 -7.18 0.13 -7.78
C ILE A 93 -6.52 1.50 -7.63
N TRP A 94 -6.99 2.31 -6.67
CA TRP A 94 -6.42 3.63 -6.39
C TRP A 94 -4.96 3.56 -5.93
N GLN A 95 -4.51 2.46 -5.31
CA GLN A 95 -3.09 2.28 -4.95
C GLN A 95 -2.23 2.04 -6.19
N LEU A 96 -2.74 1.25 -7.15
CA LEU A 96 -2.07 1.00 -8.41
C LEU A 96 -1.98 2.26 -9.27
N ARG A 97 -3.00 3.13 -9.21
CA ARG A 97 -2.95 4.44 -9.88
C ARG A 97 -2.04 5.43 -9.14
N LEU A 98 -2.06 5.42 -7.81
CA LEU A 98 -1.20 6.28 -7.00
C LEU A 98 0.29 5.97 -7.22
N VAL A 99 0.68 4.70 -7.34
CA VAL A 99 2.09 4.32 -7.54
C VAL A 99 2.63 4.67 -8.93
N ASP A 100 1.76 5.07 -9.87
CA ASP A 100 2.23 5.52 -11.17
C ASP A 100 2.99 6.85 -11.11
N ASP A 101 2.65 7.71 -10.14
CA ASP A 101 3.37 8.91 -9.75
C ASP A 101 4.04 8.71 -8.39
N LEU A 102 5.36 8.45 -8.40
CA LEU A 102 6.11 8.19 -7.19
C LEU A 102 6.21 9.39 -6.25
N ASP A 103 6.13 10.63 -6.75
CA ASP A 103 6.14 11.82 -5.91
C ASP A 103 4.83 11.93 -5.12
N THR A 104 3.70 11.72 -5.81
CA THR A 104 2.38 11.65 -5.16
C THR A 104 2.29 10.46 -4.21
N PHE A 105 2.84 9.29 -4.57
CA PHE A 105 2.93 8.12 -3.69
C PHE A 105 3.74 8.40 -2.41
N ASN A 106 4.89 9.07 -2.52
CA ASN A 106 5.75 9.40 -1.37
C ASN A 106 5.19 10.53 -0.49
N ALA A 107 4.37 11.41 -1.07
CA ALA A 107 3.64 12.45 -0.35
C ALA A 107 2.39 11.91 0.36
N PHE A 108 1.83 10.78 -0.10
CA PHE A 108 0.62 10.20 0.47
C PHE A 108 0.79 9.89 1.97
N PRO A 109 -0.22 10.21 2.81
CA PRO A 109 -0.15 10.00 4.25
C PRO A 109 -0.36 8.51 4.62
N TRP A 110 0.59 7.66 4.26
CA TRP A 110 0.58 6.22 4.53
C TRP A 110 0.37 5.90 6.00
N GLY A 111 0.89 6.73 6.91
CA GLY A 111 0.70 6.56 8.35
C GLY A 111 -0.78 6.64 8.73
N SER A 112 -1.51 7.64 8.21
CA SER A 112 -2.95 7.77 8.44
C SER A 112 -3.75 6.60 7.86
N HIS A 113 -3.31 6.05 6.72
CA HIS A 113 -4.00 4.94 6.06
C HIS A 113 -3.78 3.62 6.80
N VAL A 114 -2.52 3.29 7.09
CA VAL A 114 -2.09 2.02 7.71
C VAL A 114 -2.51 1.95 9.17
N TYR A 115 -2.41 3.06 9.91
CA TYR A 115 -2.75 3.08 11.35
C TYR A 115 -4.16 2.57 11.63
N LYS A 116 -5.12 2.81 10.72
CA LYS A 116 -6.48 2.26 10.81
C LYS A 116 -6.48 0.74 10.87
N TYR A 117 -5.67 0.07 10.05
CA TYR A 117 -5.59 -1.39 10.06
C TYR A 117 -4.88 -1.91 11.31
N SER A 118 -3.88 -1.18 11.82
CA SER A 118 -3.15 -1.57 13.03
C SER A 118 -3.98 -1.49 14.32
N ILE A 119 -4.88 -0.51 14.43
CA ILE A 119 -5.75 -0.35 15.60
C ILE A 119 -7.02 -1.23 15.55
N PHE A 120 -7.53 -1.54 14.34
CA PHE A 120 -8.76 -2.32 14.17
C PHE A 120 -8.54 -3.80 13.86
N GLY A 121 -7.30 -4.22 13.56
CA GLY A 121 -6.94 -5.62 13.29
C GLY A 121 -6.91 -6.53 14.53
N SER A 122 -7.29 -6.05 15.72
CA SER A 122 -7.33 -6.82 16.98
C SER A 122 -8.72 -7.36 17.35
N LYS A 123 -9.72 -7.23 16.47
CA LYS A 123 -11.06 -7.82 16.66
C LYS A 123 -11.45 -8.70 15.47
N THR A 124 -10.91 -9.91 15.43
CA THR A 124 -11.49 -11.07 14.73
C THR A 124 -11.06 -12.33 15.47
#